data_AF-A0AB73KQ07-F1
#
_entry.id   AF-A0AB73KQ07-F1
#
_cell.length_a   1.000
_cell.length_b   1.000
_cell.length_c   1.000
_cell.angle_alpha   90.00
_cell.angle_beta   90.00
_cell.angle_gamma   90.00
#
_symmetry.space_group_name_H-M   'P 1'
#
loop_
_entity.id
_entity.type
_entity.pdbx_description
1 polymer ?
#
loop_
_entity_poly.entity_id
_entity_poly.type
_entity_poly.pdbx_seq_one_letter_code
_entity_poly.pdbx_strand_id
1 'polypeptide(L)'
;MRCIECEDTATHRGRCEHCHDAYEQRPSVRARRKRRAVIAAGNSAAVRLRKMIRKAGTARCARCGLDFLSSAVDVDHIQALALGGTDTDGNVQVLCRSCHWLKTREDFGATNVPF
;
A
#
# COMPACT_ATOMS: atom_id res chain seq x y z
N MET A 1 -28.42 -19.56 19.79
CA MET A 1 -27.07 -19.46 20.39
C MET A 1 -27.01 -18.18 21.21
N ARG A 2 -26.41 -18.20 22.40
CA ARG A 2 -26.29 -17.01 23.26
C ARG A 2 -25.14 -16.12 22.80
N CYS A 3 -25.25 -14.82 23.06
CA CYS A 3 -24.20 -13.84 22.85
C CYS A 3 -22.94 -14.26 23.62
N ILE A 4 -21.76 -14.01 23.06
CA ILE A 4 -20.49 -14.32 23.73
C ILE A 4 -20.07 -13.27 24.77
N GLU A 5 -20.76 -12.13 24.82
CA GLU A 5 -20.46 -11.02 25.74
C GLU A 5 -21.63 -10.69 26.70
N CYS A 6 -22.81 -11.26 26.49
CA CYS A 6 -23.98 -11.13 27.37
C CYS A 6 -24.89 -12.37 27.26
N GLU A 7 -26.05 -12.37 27.91
CA GLU A 7 -26.98 -13.51 27.88
C GLU A 7 -28.01 -13.44 26.75
N ASP A 8 -28.06 -12.33 26.00
CA ASP A 8 -29.02 -12.14 24.91
C ASP A 8 -28.81 -13.14 23.77
N THR A 9 -29.81 -13.22 22.90
CA THR A 9 -29.73 -14.06 21.70
C THR A 9 -28.71 -13.47 20.72
N ALA A 10 -27.76 -14.29 20.26
CA ALA A 10 -26.79 -13.87 19.26
C ALA A 10 -27.44 -13.75 17.87
N THR A 11 -27.29 -12.59 17.25
CA THR A 11 -27.80 -12.27 15.91
C THR A 11 -26.68 -11.95 14.91
N HIS A 12 -25.51 -11.49 15.38
CA HIS A 12 -24.37 -11.09 14.54
C HIS A 12 -23.07 -11.72 15.01
N ARG A 13 -22.54 -12.69 14.24
CA ARG A 13 -21.21 -13.30 14.46
C ARG A 13 -20.99 -13.77 15.91
N GLY A 14 -22.02 -14.35 16.52
CA GLY A 14 -21.99 -14.83 17.91
C GLY A 14 -22.26 -13.75 18.97
N ARG A 15 -22.59 -12.52 18.60
CA ARG A 15 -23.01 -11.43 19.51
C ARG A 15 -24.45 -11.01 19.25
N CYS A 16 -25.14 -10.43 20.24
CA CYS A 16 -26.34 -9.64 19.99
C CYS A 16 -25.97 -8.34 19.26
N GLU A 17 -26.97 -7.63 18.73
CA GLU A 17 -26.78 -6.36 18.00
C GLU A 17 -26.00 -5.33 18.82
N HIS A 18 -26.42 -5.09 20.07
CA HIS A 18 -25.76 -4.13 20.96
C HIS A 18 -24.29 -4.45 21.21
N CYS A 19 -23.97 -5.70 21.58
CA CYS A 19 -22.58 -6.12 21.80
C CYS A 19 -21.77 -6.13 20.49
N HIS A 20 -22.40 -6.39 19.35
CA HIS A 20 -21.74 -6.30 18.05
C HIS A 20 -21.36 -4.85 17.73
N ASP A 21 -22.25 -3.89 17.91
CA ASP A 21 -21.96 -2.48 17.65
C ASP A 21 -20.91 -1.93 18.61
N ALA A 22 -20.99 -2.28 19.89
CA ALA A 22 -19.95 -1.95 20.86
C ALA A 22 -18.58 -2.53 20.45
N TYR A 23 -18.56 -3.77 19.93
CA TYR A 23 -17.35 -4.39 19.38
C TYR A 23 -16.82 -3.63 18.16
N GLU A 24 -17.68 -3.27 17.22
CA GLU A 24 -17.32 -2.53 16.00
C GLU A 24 -16.75 -1.15 16.30
N GLN A 25 -17.22 -0.50 17.37
CA GLN A 25 -16.77 0.81 17.81
C GLN A 25 -15.40 0.79 18.50
N ARG A 26 -14.90 -0.38 18.94
CA ARG A 26 -13.60 -0.49 19.63
C ARG A 26 -12.47 0.10 18.77
N PRO A 27 -11.58 0.94 19.33
CA PRO A 27 -10.51 1.59 18.57
C PRO A 27 -9.63 0.60 17.78
N SER A 28 -9.31 -0.54 18.37
CA SER A 28 -8.49 -1.59 17.73
C SER A 28 -9.20 -2.24 16.53
N VAL A 29 -10.52 -2.43 16.60
CA VAL A 29 -11.35 -3.00 15.52
C VAL A 29 -11.46 -2.01 14.38
N ARG A 30 -11.81 -0.74 14.69
CA ARG A 30 -11.88 0.34 13.70
C ARG A 30 -10.55 0.52 12.97
N ALA A 31 -9.43 0.58 13.71
CA ALA A 31 -8.10 0.68 13.12
C ALA A 31 -7.77 -0.52 12.22
N ARG A 32 -8.10 -1.75 12.63
CA ARG A 32 -7.94 -2.96 11.81
C ARG A 32 -8.78 -2.89 10.53
N ARG A 33 -10.04 -2.44 10.59
CA ARG A 33 -10.92 -2.30 9.43
C ARG A 33 -10.40 -1.25 8.45
N LYS A 34 -9.98 -0.08 8.94
CA LYS A 34 -9.35 0.96 8.13
C LYS A 34 -8.12 0.43 7.40
N ARG A 35 -7.21 -0.26 8.10
CA ARG A 35 -6.04 -0.91 7.48
C ARG A 35 -6.43 -1.91 6.40
N ARG A 36 -7.44 -2.76 6.66
CA ARG A 36 -7.93 -3.72 5.66
C ARG A 36 -8.57 -3.04 4.44
N ALA A 37 -9.30 -1.95 4.64
CA ALA A 37 -9.89 -1.19 3.54
C ALA A 37 -8.80 -0.57 2.66
N VAL A 38 -7.72 -0.03 3.24
CA VAL A 38 -6.56 0.48 2.48
C VAL A 38 -5.92 -0.62 1.63
N ILE A 39 -5.75 -1.82 2.19
CA ILE A 39 -5.20 -2.98 1.47
C ILE A 39 -6.16 -3.40 0.34
N ALA A 40 -7.46 -3.51 0.63
CA ALA A 40 -8.49 -3.91 -0.34
C ALA A 40 -8.66 -2.88 -1.48
N ALA A 41 -8.45 -1.60 -1.20
CA ALA A 41 -8.47 -0.52 -2.19
C ALA A 41 -7.29 -0.55 -3.17
N GLY A 42 -6.38 -1.53 -3.05
CA GLY A 42 -5.28 -1.71 -3.99
C GLY A 42 -4.01 -0.92 -3.65
N ASN A 43 -4.07 0.02 -2.69
CA ASN A 43 -3.01 0.95 -2.25
C ASN A 43 -1.80 0.31 -1.55
N SER A 44 -1.31 -0.81 -2.07
CA SER A 44 -0.08 -1.45 -1.59
C SER A 44 0.76 -2.02 -2.72
N ALA A 45 0.54 -1.58 -3.96
CA ALA A 45 1.24 -2.08 -5.14
C ALA A 45 2.75 -1.87 -5.02
N ALA A 46 3.19 -0.68 -4.60
CA ALA A 46 4.60 -0.39 -4.42
C ALA A 46 5.25 -1.32 -3.37
N VAL A 47 4.54 -1.62 -2.27
CA VAL A 47 5.01 -2.52 -1.22
C VAL A 47 5.11 -3.96 -1.71
N ARG A 48 4.10 -4.44 -2.46
CA ARG A 48 4.10 -5.78 -3.05
C ARG A 48 5.25 -5.93 -4.03
N LEU A 49 5.42 -4.97 -4.95
CA LEU A 49 6.50 -4.95 -5.92
C LEU A 49 7.88 -4.93 -5.25
N ARG A 50 8.07 -4.08 -4.22
CA ARG A 50 9.33 -4.05 -3.45
C ARG A 50 9.65 -5.40 -2.81
N LYS A 51 8.64 -6.11 -2.27
CA LYS A 51 8.81 -7.44 -1.69
C LYS A 51 9.21 -8.47 -2.75
N MET A 52 8.62 -8.41 -3.94
CA MET A 52 8.98 -9.31 -5.06
C MET A 52 10.42 -9.09 -5.51
N ILE A 53 10.85 -7.84 -5.71
CA ILE A 53 12.22 -7.48 -6.10
C ILE A 53 13.24 -7.97 -5.05
N ARG A 54 12.96 -7.76 -3.76
CA ARG A 54 13.85 -8.23 -2.69
C ARG A 54 14.01 -9.75 -2.70
N LYS A 55 12.93 -10.49 -2.98
CA LYS A 55 12.97 -11.94 -3.09
C LYS A 55 13.75 -12.40 -4.33
N ALA A 56 13.62 -11.69 -5.45
CA ALA A 56 14.34 -11.99 -6.69
C ALA A 56 15.84 -11.67 -6.61
N GLY A 57 16.25 -10.72 -5.77
CA GLY A 57 17.64 -10.31 -5.60
C GLY A 57 18.12 -9.29 -6.63
N THR A 58 17.59 -9.33 -7.85
CA THR A 58 17.79 -8.35 -8.92
C THR A 58 16.45 -7.90 -9.52
N ALA A 59 16.46 -6.77 -10.22
CA ALA A 59 15.33 -6.32 -11.03
C ALA A 59 15.77 -5.46 -12.20
N ARG A 60 14.98 -5.50 -13.28
CA ARG A 60 15.17 -4.69 -14.47
C ARG A 60 14.61 -3.29 -14.28
N CYS A 61 15.40 -2.28 -14.58
CA CYS A 61 14.93 -0.90 -14.65
C CYS A 61 13.95 -0.74 -15.83
N ALA A 62 12.75 -0.23 -15.57
CA ALA A 62 11.72 -0.02 -16.60
C ALA A 62 12.11 1.05 -17.64
N ARG A 63 13.02 1.97 -17.29
CA ARG A 63 13.44 3.07 -18.17
C ARG A 63 14.65 2.72 -19.03
N CYS A 64 15.73 2.22 -18.43
CA CYS A 64 16.97 1.91 -19.17
C CYS A 64 17.12 0.44 -19.57
N GLY A 65 16.25 -0.46 -19.10
CA GLY A 65 16.25 -1.87 -19.48
C GLY A 65 17.37 -2.73 -18.87
N LEU A 66 18.28 -2.13 -18.09
CA LEU A 66 19.38 -2.85 -17.44
C LEU A 66 18.93 -3.50 -16.12
N ASP A 67 19.59 -4.61 -15.76
CA ASP A 67 19.35 -5.33 -14.52
C ASP A 67 20.27 -4.81 -13.39
N PHE A 68 19.71 -4.62 -12.21
CA PHE A 68 20.41 -4.10 -11.03
C PHE A 68 20.13 -4.97 -9.81
N LEU A 69 21.01 -4.91 -8.82
CA LEU A 69 20.73 -5.48 -7.50
C LEU A 69 19.49 -4.81 -6.89
N SER A 70 18.71 -5.59 -6.14
CA SER A 70 17.50 -5.13 -5.46
C SER A 70 17.73 -3.93 -4.51
N SER A 71 18.96 -3.76 -4.00
CA SER A 71 19.40 -2.63 -3.17
C SER A 71 19.75 -1.35 -3.96
N ALA A 72 19.91 -1.47 -5.28
CA ALA A 72 20.30 -0.39 -6.20
C ALA A 72 19.13 0.14 -7.04
N VAL A 73 17.92 -0.37 -6.82
CA VAL A 73 16.69 0.07 -7.48
C VAL A 73 15.67 0.57 -6.49
N ASP A 74 14.75 1.40 -6.98
CA ASP A 74 13.60 1.90 -6.26
C ASP A 74 12.30 1.54 -6.96
N VAL A 75 11.23 1.43 -6.16
CA VAL A 75 9.87 1.28 -6.67
C VAL A 75 9.23 2.64 -6.65
N ASP A 76 8.84 3.12 -7.82
CA ASP A 76 8.36 4.47 -8.04
C ASP A 76 7.01 4.46 -8.74
N HIS A 77 6.20 5.49 -8.52
CA HIS A 77 4.90 5.63 -9.18
C HIS A 77 5.06 6.23 -10.57
N ILE A 78 4.45 5.65 -11.62
CA ILE A 78 4.54 6.18 -13.00
C ILE A 78 4.02 7.61 -13.05
N GLN A 79 2.78 7.83 -12.59
CA GLN A 79 2.27 9.13 -12.20
C GLN A 79 2.45 9.29 -10.69
N ALA A 80 3.22 10.30 -10.27
CA ALA A 80 3.47 10.57 -8.86
C ALA A 80 2.17 10.76 -8.06
N LEU A 81 2.13 10.26 -6.82
CA LEU A 81 0.96 10.42 -5.94
C LEU A 81 0.61 11.90 -5.70
N ALA A 82 1.62 12.77 -5.57
CA ALA A 82 1.42 14.21 -5.40
C ALA A 82 0.80 14.89 -6.64
N LEU A 83 0.85 14.25 -7.80
CA LEU A 83 0.25 14.70 -9.05
C LEU A 83 -1.02 13.91 -9.40
N GLY A 84 -1.66 13.28 -8.40
CA GLY A 84 -2.93 12.56 -8.55
C GLY A 84 -2.81 11.08 -8.95
N GLY A 85 -1.60 10.52 -8.93
CA GLY A 85 -1.40 9.08 -9.16
C GLY A 85 -2.00 8.20 -8.06
N THR A 86 -2.24 6.93 -8.38
CA THR A 86 -2.75 5.91 -7.44
C THR A 86 -1.71 4.83 -7.17
N ASP A 87 -1.70 4.20 -5.99
CA ASP A 87 -0.78 3.09 -5.69
C ASP A 87 -1.34 1.74 -6.18
N THR A 88 -1.46 1.56 -7.50
CA THR A 88 -1.98 0.36 -8.17
C THR A 88 -0.89 -0.35 -8.96
N ASP A 89 -1.06 -1.64 -9.27
CA ASP A 89 -0.03 -2.43 -9.97
C ASP A 89 0.31 -1.86 -11.35
N GLY A 90 -0.64 -1.18 -12.01
CA GLY A 90 -0.42 -0.50 -13.29
C GLY A 90 0.25 0.87 -13.19
N ASN A 91 0.40 1.43 -11.97
CA ASN A 91 1.03 2.74 -11.76
C ASN A 91 2.32 2.64 -10.92
N VAL A 92 2.91 1.45 -10.75
CA VAL A 92 4.21 1.28 -10.08
C VAL A 92 5.22 0.65 -11.02
N GLN A 93 6.47 1.11 -10.94
CA GLN A 93 7.56 0.65 -11.79
C GLN A 93 8.87 0.54 -11.00
N VAL A 94 9.83 -0.21 -11.54
CA VAL A 94 11.17 -0.35 -10.97
C VAL A 94 12.12 0.60 -11.71
N LEU A 95 12.83 1.45 -10.99
CA LEU A 95 13.82 2.35 -11.56
C LEU A 95 15.15 2.21 -10.84
N CYS A 96 16.26 2.25 -11.57
CA CYS A 96 17.56 2.47 -10.94
C CYS A 96 17.65 3.92 -10.43
N ARG A 97 18.55 4.17 -9.48
CA ARG A 97 18.68 5.50 -8.83
C ARG A 97 18.83 6.67 -9.82
N SER A 98 19.59 6.49 -10.90
CA SER A 98 19.78 7.54 -11.91
C SER A 98 18.50 7.82 -12.71
N CYS A 99 17.80 6.77 -13.15
CA CYS A 99 16.53 6.91 -13.86
C CYS A 99 15.43 7.48 -12.97
N HIS A 100 15.43 7.11 -11.68
CA HIS A 100 14.51 7.65 -10.68
C HIS A 100 14.74 9.15 -10.48
N TRP A 101 15.99 9.58 -10.28
CA TRP A 101 16.33 10.99 -10.13
C TRP A 101 15.91 11.83 -11.35
N LEU A 102 16.14 11.33 -12.57
CA LEU A 102 15.67 12.00 -13.79
C LEU A 102 14.15 12.13 -13.82
N LYS A 103 13.42 11.07 -13.46
CA LYS A 103 11.96 11.11 -13.40
C LYS A 103 11.45 12.11 -12.37
N THR A 104 12.02 12.14 -11.17
CA THR A 104 11.63 13.11 -10.13
C THR A 104 11.79 14.55 -10.63
N ARG A 105 12.85 14.84 -11.41
CA ARG A 105 13.04 16.15 -12.04
C ARG A 105 12.02 16.45 -13.13
N GLU A 106 11.60 15.44 -13.90
CA GLU A 106 10.56 15.56 -14.92
C GLU A 106 9.18 15.81 -14.29
N ASP A 107 8.86 15.11 -13.20
CA ASP A 107 7.57 15.22 -12.50
C ASP A 107 7.39 16.58 -11.81
N PHE A 108 8.44 17.09 -11.14
CA PHE A 108 8.33 18.27 -10.26
C PHE A 108 9.07 19.51 -10.77
N GLY A 109 9.75 19.43 -11.91
CA GLY A 109 10.64 20.48 -12.40
C GLY A 109 11.88 20.66 -11.53
N ALA A 110 12.89 21.39 -12.02
CA ALA A 110 14.16 21.59 -11.32
C ALA A 110 14.06 22.44 -10.04
N THR A 111 12.88 22.93 -9.68
CA THR A 111 12.70 24.00 -8.67
C THR A 111 12.06 23.56 -7.36
N ASN A 112 11.74 22.28 -7.15
CA ASN A 112 11.31 21.85 -5.81
C ASN A 112 11.52 20.35 -5.58
N VAL A 113 12.62 20.02 -4.89
CA VAL A 113 12.75 18.74 -4.18
C VAL A 113 12.95 19.07 -2.69
N PRO A 114 11.95 18.85 -1.82
CA PRO A 114 12.23 18.76 -0.40
C PRO A 114 12.95 17.43 -0.17
N PHE A 115 14.21 17.54 0.26
CA PHE A 115 15.01 16.42 0.76
C PHE A 115 14.35 15.80 2.00
#